data_AF-Q2LIQ6-F1
#
_entry.id   AF-Q2LIQ6-F1
#
_cell.length_a   1.000
_cell.length_b   1.000
_cell.length_c   1.000
_cell.angle_alpha   90.00
_cell.angle_beta   90.00
_cell.angle_gamma   90.00
#
_symmetry.space_group_name_H-M   'P 1'
#
loop_
_entity.id
_entity.type
_entity.pdbx_description
1 polymer ?
#
loop_
_entity_poly.entity_id
_entity_poly.type
_entity_poly.pdbx_seq_one_letter_code
_entity_poly.pdbx_strand_id
1 'polypeptide(L)'
;MPIIVEFTSKDGSKTVDRIPAQIWRLNELKTSKFYALDKEVAAIKVDPFRETADINESNNTWGATEATPSKFQLFKAAQAAAGRGQSEGVNPMQLEVKKGK
;
A
#
# COMPACT_ATOMS: atom_id res chain seq x y z
N MET A 1 22.78 -7.35 5.84
CA MET A 1 21.42 -7.92 6.03
C MET A 1 20.99 -8.67 4.77
N PRO A 2 20.32 -9.83 4.81
CA PRO A 2 19.68 -10.36 3.59
C PRO A 2 18.58 -9.39 3.12
N ILE A 3 18.34 -9.30 1.81
CA ILE A 3 17.20 -8.56 1.25
C ILE A 3 16.29 -9.58 0.57
N ILE A 4 14.99 -9.55 0.86
CA ILE A 4 14.00 -10.39 0.18
C ILE A 4 13.12 -9.47 -0.65
N VAL A 5 12.90 -9.82 -1.91
CA VAL A 5 12.04 -9.04 -2.81
C VAL A 5 11.00 -9.96 -3.42
N GLU A 6 9.73 -9.59 -3.27
CA GLU A 6 8.61 -10.22 -3.97
C GLU A 6 8.13 -9.32 -5.11
N PHE A 7 8.07 -9.90 -6.30
CA PHE A 7 7.49 -9.32 -7.49
C PHE A 7 6.11 -9.92 -7.73
N THR A 8 5.09 -9.08 -7.82
CA THR A 8 3.75 -9.45 -8.25
C THR A 8 3.56 -9.00 -9.69
N SER A 9 3.42 -9.95 -10.62
CA SER A 9 3.14 -9.66 -12.03
C SER A 9 1.66 -9.36 -12.26
N LYS A 10 1.33 -8.66 -13.36
CA LYS A 10 -0.07 -8.40 -13.74
C LYS A 10 -0.90 -9.67 -13.94
N ASP A 11 -0.26 -10.77 -14.33
CA ASP A 11 -0.89 -12.07 -14.51
C ASP A 11 -1.22 -12.78 -13.18
N GLY A 12 -0.91 -12.15 -12.04
CA GLY A 12 -1.13 -12.69 -10.69
C GLY A 12 -0.02 -13.62 -10.20
N SER A 13 1.00 -13.92 -11.01
CA SER A 13 2.15 -14.72 -10.57
C SER A 13 3.04 -13.92 -9.60
N LYS A 14 3.44 -14.58 -8.50
CA LYS A 14 4.37 -14.03 -7.52
C LYS A 14 5.74 -14.69 -7.69
N THR A 15 6.79 -13.88 -7.75
CA THR A 15 8.17 -14.36 -7.80
C THR A 15 8.93 -13.78 -6.61
N VAL A 16 9.54 -14.63 -5.80
CA VAL A 16 10.33 -14.21 -4.63
C VAL A 16 11.81 -14.43 -4.93
N ASP A 17 12.61 -13.37 -4.87
CA ASP A 17 14.07 -13.46 -4.91
C ASP A 17 14.66 -13.18 -3.52
N ARG A 18 15.54 -14.08 -3.06
CA ARG A 18 16.23 -13.97 -1.76
C ARG A 18 17.68 -13.61 -2.01
N ILE A 19 18.02 -12.36 -1.73
CA ILE A 19 19.37 -11.84 -1.87
C ILE A 19 20.14 -12.06 -0.57
N PRO A 20 21.28 -12.78 -0.58
CA PRO A 20 22.07 -13.00 0.61
C PRO A 20 22.72 -11.72 1.12
N ALA A 21 23.14 -11.70 2.39
CA ALA A 21 23.83 -10.56 3.00
C ALA A 21 25.19 -10.22 2.37
N GLN A 22 25.68 -11.01 1.42
CA GLN A 22 26.95 -10.78 0.73
C GLN A 22 26.94 -9.53 -0.16
N ILE A 23 25.76 -9.00 -0.53
CA ILE A 23 25.67 -7.79 -1.36
C ILE A 23 26.31 -6.55 -0.71
N TRP A 24 26.35 -6.53 0.63
CA TRP A 24 26.89 -5.41 1.40
C TRP A 24 28.42 -5.44 1.50
N ARG A 25 29.09 -6.44 0.92
CA ARG A 25 30.56 -6.56 1.01
C ARG A 25 31.32 -5.45 0.28
N LEU A 26 30.73 -4.92 -0.79
CA LEU A 26 31.36 -3.84 -1.57
C LEU A 26 30.96 -2.45 -1.07
N ASN A 27 29.72 -2.31 -0.57
CA ASN A 27 29.20 -1.06 -0.04
C ASN A 27 28.11 -1.34 0.99
N GLU A 28 28.28 -0.86 2.22
CA GLU A 28 27.37 -1.08 3.33
C GLU A 28 26.18 -0.09 3.37
N LEU A 29 26.28 1.04 2.66
CA LEU A 29 25.29 2.12 2.69
C LEU A 29 24.31 2.05 1.52
N LYS A 30 24.80 1.70 0.32
CA LYS A 30 24.00 1.71 -0.90
C LYS A 30 24.33 0.51 -1.77
N THR A 31 23.28 -0.19 -2.19
CA THR A 31 23.36 -1.30 -3.15
C THR A 31 22.26 -1.16 -4.18
N SER A 32 22.54 -1.50 -5.44
CA SER A 32 21.56 -1.54 -6.52
C SER A 32 21.62 -2.91 -7.19
N LYS A 33 20.44 -3.49 -7.43
CA LYS A 33 20.30 -4.74 -8.19
C LYS A 33 19.28 -4.51 -9.29
N PHE A 34 19.67 -4.85 -10.51
CA PHE A 34 18.82 -4.73 -11.68
C PHE A 34 18.12 -6.06 -11.96
N TYR A 35 16.85 -5.99 -12.37
CA TYR A 35 16.03 -7.14 -12.70
C TYR A 35 15.48 -6.99 -14.12
N ALA A 36 15.71 -7.99 -14.97
CA ALA A 36 15.07 -8.13 -16.27
C ALA A 36 14.04 -9.26 -16.16
N LEU A 37 12.76 -8.91 -16.08
CA LEU A 37 11.66 -9.85 -16.01
C LEU A 37 10.88 -9.79 -17.33
N ASP A 38 10.58 -10.94 -17.91
CA ASP A 38 9.80 -11.04 -19.17
C ASP A 38 8.33 -10.65 -18.98
N LYS A 39 7.85 -10.65 -17.72
CA LYS A 39 6.47 -10.35 -17.36
C LYS A 39 6.35 -8.97 -16.75
N GLU A 40 5.26 -8.26 -17.09
CA GLU A 40 5.01 -6.92 -16.57
C GLU A 40 4.72 -6.97 -15.04
N VAL A 41 5.53 -6.23 -14.27
CA VAL A 41 5.45 -6.17 -12.81
C VAL A 41 4.43 -5.11 -12.39
N ALA A 42 3.43 -5.52 -11.62
CA ALA A 42 2.38 -4.65 -11.09
C ALA A 42 2.75 -4.08 -9.71
N ALA A 43 3.42 -4.89 -8.87
CA ALA A 43 3.87 -4.47 -7.56
C ALA A 43 5.19 -5.17 -7.17
N ILE A 44 6.01 -4.45 -6.42
CA ILE A 44 7.24 -4.91 -5.80
C ILE A 44 7.10 -4.68 -4.30
N LYS A 45 7.32 -5.72 -3.51
CA LYS A 45 7.36 -5.65 -2.05
C LYS A 45 8.70 -6.14 -1.56
N VAL A 46 9.40 -5.29 -0.82
CA VAL A 46 10.63 -5.62 -0.11
C VAL A 46 10.23 -6.18 1.25
N ASP A 47 10.80 -7.33 1.61
CA ASP A 47 10.54 -8.10 2.82
C ASP A 47 9.06 -8.47 3.08
N PRO A 48 8.44 -9.33 2.24
CA PRO A 48 7.07 -9.79 2.45
C PRO A 48 6.89 -10.65 3.72
N PHE A 49 7.96 -11.29 4.20
CA PHE A 49 7.92 -12.24 5.32
C PHE A 49 8.34 -11.63 6.67
N ARG A 50 8.69 -10.33 6.70
CA ARG A 50 9.21 -9.64 7.89
C ARG A 50 10.39 -10.38 8.51
N GLU A 51 11.27 -10.92 7.66
CA GLU A 51 12.47 -11.63 8.09
C GLU A 51 13.62 -10.63 8.39
N THR A 52 13.50 -9.38 7.94
CA THR A 52 14.50 -8.33 8.17
C THR A 52 14.08 -7.42 9.33
N ALA A 53 15.05 -6.85 10.04
CA ALA A 53 14.82 -5.98 11.20
C ALA A 53 14.30 -4.56 10.83
N ASP A 54 13.82 -4.37 9.60
CA ASP A 54 13.26 -3.09 9.15
C ASP A 54 11.80 -2.95 9.60
N ILE A 55 11.53 -1.89 10.36
CA ILE A 55 10.20 -1.63 10.96
C ILE A 55 9.29 -0.82 10.03
N ASN A 56 9.82 -0.29 8.92
CA ASN A 56 9.07 0.60 8.06
C ASN A 56 8.57 -0.14 6.82
N GLU A 57 7.30 -0.52 6.82
CA GLU A 57 6.67 -1.19 5.66
C GLU A 57 6.22 -0.20 4.57
N SER A 58 6.16 1.09 4.90
CA SER A 58 5.56 2.11 4.03
C SER A 58 6.42 2.55 2.85
N ASN A 59 7.74 2.38 2.95
CA ASN A 59 8.70 2.64 1.87
C ASN A 59 9.14 1.35 1.14
N ASN A 60 8.70 0.19 1.62
CA ASN A 60 9.11 -1.12 1.11
C ASN A 60 8.18 -1.65 0.02
N THR A 61 7.24 -0.84 -0.48
CA THR A 61 6.33 -1.20 -1.56
C THR A 61 6.42 -0.22 -2.72
N TRP A 62 6.59 -0.74 -3.93
CA TRP A 62 6.49 0.01 -5.18
C TRP A 62 5.37 -0.60 -6.02
N GLY A 63 4.47 0.23 -6.54
CA GLY A 63 3.24 -0.24 -7.18
C GLY A 63 2.08 -0.32 -6.17
N ALA A 64 0.97 0.30 -6.53
CA ALA A 64 -0.17 0.56 -5.66
C ALA A 64 -0.84 -0.74 -5.18
N THR A 65 -0.38 -1.31 -4.07
CA THR A 65 -1.10 -2.43 -3.46
C THR A 65 -1.92 -1.99 -2.26
N GLU A 66 -1.51 -0.99 -1.48
CA GLU A 66 -2.33 -0.56 -0.34
C GLU A 66 -2.26 0.96 -0.18
N ALA A 67 -3.10 1.67 -0.93
CA ALA A 67 -3.54 2.99 -0.48
C ALA A 67 -4.27 2.76 0.84
N THR A 68 -3.52 2.78 1.94
CA THR A 68 -4.06 2.62 3.29
C THR A 68 -5.21 3.62 3.38
N PRO A 69 -6.45 3.16 3.63
CA PRO A 69 -7.61 4.02 3.50
C PRO A 69 -7.41 5.22 4.42
N SER A 70 -7.55 6.42 3.87
CA SER A 70 -7.26 7.63 4.64
C SER A 70 -8.20 7.67 5.86
N LYS A 71 -7.77 8.31 6.95
CA LYS A 71 -8.62 8.48 8.14
C LYS A 71 -10.00 9.06 7.78
N PHE A 72 -10.07 9.88 6.74
CA PHE A 72 -11.32 10.43 6.21
C PHE A 72 -12.18 9.39 5.47
N GLN A 73 -11.58 8.53 4.66
CA GLN A 73 -12.29 7.42 4.01
C GLN A 73 -12.83 6.44 5.05
N LEU A 74 -12.05 6.12 6.08
CA LEU A 74 -12.48 5.30 7.22
C LEU A 74 -13.62 5.96 8.01
N PHE A 75 -13.53 7.27 8.27
CA PHE A 75 -14.60 8.02 8.93
C PHE A 75 -15.90 8.00 8.14
N LYS A 76 -15.85 8.21 6.81
CA LYS A 76 -17.03 8.14 5.94
C LYS A 76 -17.61 6.73 5.88
N ALA A 77 -16.76 5.70 5.83
CA ALA A 77 -17.20 4.30 5.87
C ALA A 77 -17.87 3.97 7.22
N ALA A 78 -17.33 4.45 8.34
CA ALA A 78 -17.91 4.28 9.67
C ALA A 78 -19.25 5.03 9.81
N GLN A 79 -19.36 6.24 9.25
CA GLN A 79 -20.60 7.02 9.24
C GLN A 79 -21.68 6.38 8.35
N ALA A 80 -21.28 5.78 7.22
CA ALA A 80 -22.16 4.99 6.37
C ALA A 80 -22.63 3.68 7.05
N ALA A 81 -21.74 3.00 7.79
CA ALA A 81 -22.06 1.78 8.54
C ALA A 81 -22.91 2.04 9.80
N ALA A 82 -22.77 3.22 10.42
CA ALA A 82 -23.63 3.68 11.52
C ALA A 82 -25.04 4.12 11.05
N GLY A 83 -25.33 4.03 9.75
CA GLY A 83 -26.60 4.39 9.12
C GLY A 83 -27.76 3.40 9.33
N ARG A 84 -27.73 2.53 10.33
CA ARG A 84 -28.95 1.86 10.81
C ARG A 84 -29.79 2.86 11.62
N GLY A 85 -30.42 3.81 10.93
CA GLY A 85 -31.39 4.74 11.53
C GLY A 85 -31.38 6.19 11.04
N GLN A 86 -30.56 6.55 10.05
CA GLN A 86 -30.67 7.87 9.39
C GLN A 86 -31.71 7.75 8.27
N SER A 87 -32.85 8.41 8.45
CA SER A 87 -33.88 8.56 7.43
C SER A 87 -33.26 9.11 6.14
N GLU A 88 -33.64 8.54 4.99
CA GLU A 88 -33.34 9.07 3.66
C GLU A 88 -34.10 10.40 3.43
N GLY A 89 -33.74 11.44 4.18
CA GLY A 89 -34.36 12.76 4.13
C GLY A 89 -33.31 13.84 4.19
N VAL A 90 -33.46 14.86 3.34
CA VAL A 90 -32.59 16.04 3.35
C VAL A 90 -32.70 16.73 4.70
N ASN A 91 -31.57 16.92 5.39
CA ASN A 91 -31.57 17.62 6.67
C ASN A 91 -32.01 19.07 6.47
N PRO A 92 -32.94 19.61 7.28
CA PRO A 92 -33.48 20.97 7.12
C PRO A 92 -32.39 22.06 7.11
N MET A 93 -31.27 21.81 7.79
CA MET A 93 -30.05 22.64 7.76
C MET A 93 -29.37 22.78 6.39
N GLN A 94 -29.57 21.84 5.48
CA GLN A 94 -29.02 21.91 4.12
C GLN A 94 -29.95 22.68 3.16
N LEU A 95 -31.24 22.74 3.47
CA LEU A 95 -32.23 23.47 2.68
C LEU A 95 -32.14 24.98 2.93
N GLU A 96 -31.84 25.39 4.15
CA GLU A 96 -31.70 26.80 4.52
C GLU A 96 -30.45 27.47 3.92
N VAL A 97 -29.32 26.77 3.85
CA VAL A 97 -28.09 27.30 3.22
C VAL A 97 -28.28 27.57 1.72
N LYS A 98 -29.15 26.81 1.04
CA LYS A 98 -29.45 27.02 -0.39
C LYS A 98 -30.39 28.19 -0.68
N LYS A 99 -31.13 28.68 0.33
CA LYS A 99 -32.15 29.74 0.16
C LYS A 99 -31.58 31.16 0.31
N GLY A 100 -30.32 31.28 0.73
CA GLY A 100 -29.62 32.56 0.95
C GLY A 100 -28.70 33.01 -0.20
N LYS A 101 -28.87 32.48 -1.42
CA LYS A 101 -28.20 32.96 -2.63
C LYS A 101 -29.21 33.51 -3.62
#